data_AF-A0A7W0DB36-F1
#
_entry.id   AF-A0A7W0DB36-F1
#
_cell.length_a   1.000
_cell.length_b   1.000
_cell.length_c   1.000
_cell.angle_alpha   90.00
_cell.angle_beta   90.00
_cell.angle_gamma   90.00
#
_symmetry.space_group_name_H-M   'P 1'
#
loop_
_entity.id
_entity.type
_entity.pdbx_description
1 polymer ?
#
loop_
_entity_poly.entity_id
_entity_poly.type
_entity_poly.pdbx_seq_one_letter_code
_entity_poly.pdbx_strand_id
1 'polypeptide(L)'
;MIQALRWVLVASGSFLLGLAGLERIILFSAVFNKTHAMDKEAILLNIPKYFWNITNYTFYFGLIMLVTGIAVVVYSKVKSTH
;
A
#
# COMPACT_ATOMS: atom_id res chain seq x y z
N MET A 1 3.12 -26.86 -0.75
CA MET A 1 2.01 -25.89 -0.57
C MET A 1 2.41 -24.66 0.26
N ILE A 2 3.06 -24.81 1.43
CA ILE A 2 3.39 -23.67 2.34
C ILE A 2 4.42 -22.70 1.75
N GLN A 3 5.33 -23.16 0.88
CA GLN A 3 6.38 -22.31 0.29
C GLN A 3 5.82 -21.32 -0.75
N ALA A 4 4.84 -21.74 -1.57
CA ALA A 4 4.16 -20.85 -2.51
C ALA A 4 3.36 -19.76 -1.78
N LEU A 5 2.68 -20.13 -0.68
CA LEU A 5 1.91 -19.20 0.13
C LEU A 5 2.77 -18.04 0.69
N ARG A 6 4.02 -18.32 1.08
CA ARG A 6 4.97 -17.30 1.57
C ARG A 6 5.28 -16.25 0.52
N TRP A 7 5.63 -16.70 -0.68
CA TRP A 7 5.95 -15.79 -1.78
C TRP A 7 4.73 -15.02 -2.26
N VAL A 8 3.56 -15.65 -2.27
CA VAL A 8 2.28 -14.98 -2.59
C VAL A 8 1.97 -13.87 -1.59
N LEU A 9 2.13 -14.09 -0.29
CA LEU A 9 1.90 -13.07 0.75
C LEU A 9 2.86 -11.87 0.62
N VAL A 10 4.14 -12.14 0.38
CA VAL A 10 5.13 -11.07 0.21
C VAL A 10 4.91 -10.29 -1.10
N ALA A 11 4.62 -10.99 -2.20
CA ALA A 11 4.36 -10.36 -3.49
C ALA A 11 3.08 -9.52 -3.46
N SER A 12 1.99 -10.04 -2.88
CA SER A 12 0.73 -9.31 -2.74
C SER A 12 0.85 -8.10 -1.82
N GLY A 13 1.52 -8.22 -0.66
CA GLY A 13 1.77 -7.09 0.22
C GLY A 13 2.60 -5.98 -0.46
N SER A 14 3.65 -6.36 -1.19
CA SER A 14 4.48 -5.41 -1.96
C SER A 14 3.66 -4.72 -3.06
N PHE A 15 2.84 -5.48 -3.77
CA PHE A 15 1.98 -4.96 -4.83
C PHE A 15 0.95 -3.96 -4.28
N LEU A 16 0.31 -4.26 -3.15
CA LEU A 16 -0.66 -3.38 -2.50
C LEU A 16 -0.03 -2.08 -2.01
N LEU A 17 1.20 -2.13 -1.49
CA LEU A 17 1.95 -0.91 -1.14
C LEU A 17 2.25 -0.05 -2.37
N GLY A 18 2.66 -0.68 -3.48
CA GLY A 18 2.86 0.01 -4.75
C GLY A 18 1.57 0.63 -5.30
N LEU A 19 0.46 -0.11 -5.22
CA LEU A 19 -0.87 0.35 -5.64
C LEU A 19 -1.30 1.56 -4.81
N ALA A 20 -1.10 1.55 -3.49
CA ALA A 20 -1.41 2.69 -2.63
C ALA A 20 -0.60 3.94 -2.99
N GLY A 21 0.67 3.78 -3.37
CA GLY A 21 1.47 4.89 -3.89
C GLY A 21 0.89 5.46 -5.20
N LEU A 22 0.51 4.57 -6.11
CA LEU A 22 -0.07 4.93 -7.41
C LEU A 22 -1.46 5.60 -7.27
N GLU A 23 -2.29 5.12 -6.36
CA GLU A 23 -3.57 5.74 -6.00
C GLU A 23 -3.39 7.18 -5.52
N ARG A 24 -2.38 7.46 -4.69
CA ARG A 24 -2.06 8.85 -4.28
C ARG A 24 -1.67 9.70 -5.48
N ILE A 25 -0.79 9.20 -6.36
CA ILE A 25 -0.35 9.92 -7.55
C ILE A 25 -1.54 10.26 -8.46
N ILE A 26 -2.46 9.32 -8.67
CA ILE A 26 -3.67 9.55 -9.46
C ILE A 26 -4.56 10.62 -8.81
N LEU A 27 -4.74 10.56 -7.48
CA LEU A 27 -5.51 11.57 -6.75
C LEU A 27 -4.90 12.97 -6.90
N PHE A 28 -3.58 13.09 -6.74
CA PHE A 28 -2.87 14.35 -6.95
C PHE A 28 -3.04 14.87 -8.39
N SER A 29 -2.89 14.00 -9.39
CA SER A 29 -3.03 14.34 -10.80
C SER A 29 -4.46 14.81 -11.14
N ALA A 30 -5.49 14.12 -10.64
CA ALA A 30 -6.88 14.46 -10.88
C ALA A 30 -7.26 15.85 -10.31
N VAL A 31 -6.72 16.22 -9.16
CA VAL A 31 -6.97 17.53 -8.54
C VAL A 31 -6.16 18.63 -9.18
N PHE A 32 -4.90 18.35 -9.55
CA PHE A 32 -4.08 19.29 -10.32
C PHE A 32 -4.75 19.65 -11.65
N ASN A 33 -5.33 18.68 -12.36
CA ASN A 33 -6.05 18.91 -13.61
C ASN A 33 -7.32 19.77 -13.42
N LYS A 34 -7.97 19.70 -12.25
CA LYS A 34 -9.18 20.50 -11.96
C LYS A 34 -8.89 21.93 -11.50
N THR A 35 -7.79 22.15 -10.81
CA THR A 35 -7.53 23.42 -10.12
C THR A 35 -6.42 24.24 -10.76
N HIS A 36 -5.55 23.64 -11.59
CA HIS A 36 -4.33 24.26 -12.15
C HIS A 36 -3.43 24.95 -11.11
N ALA A 37 -3.69 24.73 -9.82
CA ALA A 37 -2.94 25.29 -8.71
C ALA A 37 -2.09 24.17 -8.11
N MET A 38 -0.78 24.39 -8.06
CA MET A 38 0.18 23.48 -7.44
C MET A 38 0.26 23.68 -5.92
N ASP A 39 -0.73 24.36 -5.35
CA ASP A 39 -0.76 24.73 -3.95
C ASP A 39 -1.18 23.53 -3.10
N LYS A 40 -0.27 23.11 -2.22
CA LYS A 40 -0.41 21.89 -1.43
C LYS A 40 -1.67 21.92 -0.56
N GLU A 41 -2.01 23.11 -0.07
CA GLU A 41 -3.21 23.33 0.76
C GLU A 41 -4.49 23.25 -0.07
N ALA A 42 -4.48 23.77 -1.30
CA ALA A 42 -5.61 23.67 -2.22
C ALA A 42 -5.89 22.21 -2.62
N ILE A 43 -4.86 21.38 -2.75
CA ILE A 43 -5.02 19.96 -3.07
C ILE A 43 -5.61 19.18 -1.88
N LEU A 44 -5.12 19.44 -0.66
CA LEU A 44 -5.63 18.81 0.55
C LEU A 44 -7.09 19.18 0.85
N LEU A 45 -7.49 20.42 0.55
CA LEU A 45 -8.87 20.89 0.73
C LEU A 45 -9.83 20.36 -0.33
N ASN A 46 -9.36 20.19 -1.58
CA ASN A 46 -10.22 19.76 -2.69
C ASN A 46 -10.41 18.24 -2.79
N ILE A 47 -9.55 17.43 -2.17
CA ILE A 47 -9.72 15.98 -2.12
C ILE A 47 -10.61 15.61 -0.93
N PRO A 48 -11.81 15.05 -1.15
CA PRO A 48 -12.64 14.56 -0.06
C PRO A 48 -11.88 13.56 0.81
N LYS A 49 -12.02 13.68 2.14
CA LYS A 49 -11.38 12.78 3.12
C LYS A 49 -11.61 11.28 2.84
N TYR A 50 -12.72 10.94 2.19
CA TYR A 50 -13.02 9.59 1.74
C TYR A 50 -11.94 8.98 0.83
N PHE A 51 -11.42 9.74 -0.14
CA PHE A 51 -10.39 9.24 -1.05
C PHE A 51 -9.05 9.02 -0.34
N TRP A 52 -8.66 9.94 0.54
CA TRP A 52 -7.49 9.76 1.39
C TRP A 52 -7.60 8.51 2.28
N ASN A 53 -8.79 8.26 2.82
CA ASN A 53 -9.03 7.07 3.63
C ASN A 53 -8.89 5.79 2.82
N ILE A 54 -9.43 5.71 1.60
CA ILE A 54 -9.27 4.53 0.72
C ILE A 54 -7.78 4.23 0.54
N THR A 55 -7.01 5.23 0.12
CA THR A 55 -5.59 5.01 -0.17
C THR A 55 -4.78 4.66 1.08
N ASN A 56 -5.15 5.23 2.22
CA ASN A 56 -4.55 4.87 3.51
C ASN A 56 -4.90 3.44 3.92
N TYR A 57 -6.14 2.98 3.69
CA TYR A 57 -6.51 1.59 3.96
C TYR A 57 -5.76 0.62 3.04
N THR A 58 -5.64 0.90 1.75
CA THR A 58 -4.81 0.09 0.84
C THR A 58 -3.36 0.01 1.32
N PHE A 59 -2.81 1.15 1.75
CA PHE A 59 -1.45 1.20 2.29
C PHE A 59 -1.29 0.38 3.58
N TYR A 60 -2.15 0.59 4.57
CA TYR A 60 -2.07 -0.13 5.85
C TYR A 60 -2.30 -1.63 5.66
N PHE A 61 -3.26 -2.01 4.82
CA PHE A 61 -3.52 -3.41 4.50
C PHE A 61 -2.31 -4.06 3.81
N GLY A 62 -1.74 -3.38 2.81
CA GLY A 62 -0.51 -3.84 2.15
C GLY A 62 0.66 -3.96 3.12
N LEU A 63 0.84 -3.01 4.04
CA LEU A 63 1.89 -3.03 5.04
C LEU A 63 1.75 -4.21 6.01
N ILE A 64 0.55 -4.42 6.56
CA ILE A 64 0.27 -5.54 7.47
C ILE A 64 0.50 -6.87 6.75
N MET A 65 0.05 -7.00 5.50
CA MET A 65 0.22 -8.20 4.70
C MET A 65 1.69 -8.48 4.38
N LEU A 66 2.48 -7.43 4.11
CA LEU A 66 3.92 -7.56 3.88
C LEU A 66 4.65 -7.99 5.16
N VAL A 67 4.37 -7.33 6.29
CA VAL A 67 5.00 -7.64 7.58
C VAL A 67 4.66 -9.07 8.03
N THR A 68 3.40 -9.48 7.90
CA THR A 68 2.99 -10.86 8.21
C THR A 68 3.62 -11.87 7.25
N GLY A 69 3.72 -11.56 5.95
CA GLY A 69 4.41 -12.40 4.97
C GLY A 69 5.89 -12.60 5.32
N ILE A 70 6.60 -11.53 5.69
CA ILE A 70 8.00 -11.57 6.13
C ILE A 70 8.13 -12.37 7.43
N ALA A 71 7.26 -12.15 8.42
CA ALA A 71 7.27 -12.87 9.68
C ALA A 71 7.11 -14.39 9.47
N VAL A 72 6.19 -14.81 8.59
CA VAL A 72 6.00 -16.23 8.24
C VAL A 72 7.26 -16.81 7.57
N VAL A 73 7.91 -16.05 6.68
CA VAL A 73 9.16 -16.48 6.04
C VAL A 73 10.27 -16.68 7.09
N VAL A 74 10.48 -15.70 7.97
CA VAL A 74 11.51 -15.77 9.01
C VAL A 74 11.24 -16.92 9.97
N TYR A 75 10.03 -17.02 10.52
CA TYR A 75 9.65 -18.08 11.46
C TYR A 75 9.84 -19.47 10.85
N SER A 76 9.50 -19.62 9.57
CA SER A 76 9.66 -20.89 8.89
C SER A 76 11.11 -21.30 8.61
N LYS A 77 12.02 -20.33 8.44
CA LYS A 77 13.45 -20.63 8.35
C LYS A 77 13.98 -21.12 9.69
N VAL A 78 13.63 -20.43 10.78
CA VAL A 78 14.03 -20.81 12.14
C VAL A 78 13.59 -22.24 12.47
N LYS A 79 12.33 -22.59 12.19
CA LYS A 79 11.82 -23.95 12.43
C LYS A 79 12.46 -25.03 11.55
N SER A 80 13.00 -24.68 10.38
CA SER A 80 13.67 -25.65 9.50
C SER A 80 15.12 -25.94 9.89
N THR A 81 15.68 -25.17 10.83
CA THR A 81 17.08 -25.30 11.30
C THR A 81 17.16 -26.05 12.65
N HIS A 82 16.02 -26.35 13.28
CA HIS A 82 15.88 -27.26 14.42
C HIS A 82 15.18 -28.54 13.99
#